data_AF-A0A5D2XC57-F1
#
_entry.id   AF-A0A5D2XC57-F1
#
_cell.length_a   1.000
_cell.length_b   1.000
_cell.length_c   1.000
_cell.angle_alpha   90.00
_cell.angle_beta   90.00
_cell.angle_gamma   90.00
#
_symmetry.space_group_name_H-M   'P 1'
#
loop_
_entity.id
_entity.type
_entity.pdbx_description
1 polymer ?
#
loop_
_entity_poly.entity_id
_entity_poly.type
_entity_poly.pdbx_seq_one_letter_code
_entity_poly.pdbx_strand_id
1 'polypeptide(L)'
;MSVAVLDSKTVTRFVEAKEAFKKCVEKYFKMVDSNGNGVICRRKLREGLDLLFTVEHESTVSKEDIDNFHCMIFDKFDEDRNGKLDLYEFVALVKEIMMAMARGMGSLPVIVALDQDSLLMMAVQHEIGS
;
A
#
# COMPACT_ATOMS: atom_id res chain seq x y z
N MET A 1 -6.55 14.05 -7.00
CA MET A 1 -6.86 14.32 -5.58
C MET A 1 -8.34 14.64 -5.34
N SER A 2 -8.95 13.96 -4.37
CA SER A 2 -10.28 14.21 -3.81
C SER A 2 -10.20 14.18 -2.27
N VAL A 3 -11.07 14.90 -1.59
CA VAL A 3 -11.13 14.90 -0.11
C VAL A 3 -12.10 13.83 0.36
N ALA A 4 -11.67 12.98 1.30
CA ALA A 4 -12.48 11.94 1.90
C ALA A 4 -12.36 11.92 3.43
N VAL A 5 -13.40 11.45 4.11
CA VAL A 5 -13.34 11.10 5.53
C VAL A 5 -12.93 9.63 5.63
N LEU A 6 -11.89 9.35 6.39
CA LEU A 6 -11.33 8.02 6.55
C LEU A 6 -11.29 7.66 8.04
N ASP A 7 -11.81 6.48 8.39
CA ASP A 7 -11.74 5.90 9.73
C ASP A 7 -10.91 4.61 9.72
N SER A 8 -10.34 4.25 10.88
CA SER A 8 -9.59 3.00 11.01
C SER A 8 -10.44 1.76 10.69
N LYS A 9 -11.75 1.81 10.92
CA LYS A 9 -12.70 0.76 10.54
C LYS A 9 -12.88 0.66 9.03
N THR A 10 -12.94 1.78 8.31
CA THR A 10 -13.05 1.79 6.85
C THR A 10 -11.90 1.01 6.22
N VAL A 11 -10.67 1.30 6.66
CA VAL A 11 -9.46 0.63 6.18
C VAL A 11 -9.47 -0.85 6.56
N THR A 12 -9.79 -1.17 7.82
CA THR A 12 -9.81 -2.56 8.30
C THR A 12 -10.86 -3.40 7.56
N ARG A 13 -12.08 -2.88 7.38
CA ARG A 13 -13.15 -3.57 6.64
C ARG A 13 -12.78 -3.83 5.19
N PHE A 14 -12.12 -2.88 4.54
CA PHE A 14 -11.65 -3.07 3.17
C PHE A 14 -10.61 -4.19 3.10
N VAL A 15 -9.64 -4.21 4.02
CA VAL A 15 -8.64 -5.29 4.12
C VAL A 15 -9.29 -6.65 4.41
N GLU A 16 -10.33 -6.68 5.24
CA GLU A 16 -11.10 -7.90 5.56
C GLU A 16 -11.98 -8.38 4.39
N ALA A 17 -12.37 -7.49 3.48
CA ALA A 17 -13.06 -7.81 2.23
C ALA A 17 -12.09 -8.47 1.22
N LYS A 18 -11.60 -9.66 1.58
CA LYS A 18 -10.52 -10.42 0.90
C LYS A 18 -10.60 -10.38 -0.63
N GLU A 19 -11.79 -10.51 -1.22
CA GLU A 19 -11.95 -10.50 -2.68
C GLU A 19 -11.75 -9.11 -3.30
N ALA A 20 -12.39 -8.07 -2.75
CA ALA A 20 -12.25 -6.71 -3.23
C ALA A 20 -10.82 -6.18 -3.02
N PHE A 21 -10.25 -6.44 -1.84
CA PHE A 21 -8.88 -6.13 -1.51
C PHE A 21 -7.90 -6.81 -2.47
N LYS A 22 -8.02 -8.14 -2.65
CA LYS A 22 -7.13 -8.90 -3.54
C LYS A 22 -7.21 -8.39 -4.98
N LYS A 23 -8.41 -8.17 -5.54
CA LYS A 23 -8.57 -7.62 -6.89
C LYS A 23 -7.93 -6.23 -7.04
N CYS A 24 -8.07 -5.40 -6.01
CA CYS A 24 -7.46 -4.08 -5.97
C CYS A 24 -5.93 -4.19 -5.98
N VAL A 25 -5.36 -4.97 -5.06
CA VAL A 25 -3.91 -5.19 -4.98
C VAL A 25 -3.35 -5.82 -6.25
N GLU A 26 -4.05 -6.78 -6.87
CA GLU A 26 -3.66 -7.38 -8.15
C GLU A 26 -3.59 -6.35 -9.28
N LYS A 27 -4.51 -5.39 -9.33
CA LYS A 27 -4.47 -4.30 -10.31
C LYS A 27 -3.21 -3.46 -10.13
N TYR A 28 -2.86 -3.11 -8.90
CA TYR A 28 -1.63 -2.37 -8.62
C TYR A 28 -0.37 -3.19 -8.86
N PHE A 29 -0.38 -4.47 -8.49
CA PHE A 29 0.72 -5.38 -8.74
C PHE A 29 1.05 -5.40 -10.24
N LYS A 30 0.04 -5.49 -11.11
CA LYS A 30 0.22 -5.42 -12.56
C LYS A 30 0.75 -4.07 -13.05
N MET A 31 0.38 -2.98 -12.38
CA MET A 31 0.86 -1.64 -12.73
C MET A 31 2.35 -1.48 -12.40
N VAL A 32 2.77 -1.96 -11.22
CA VAL A 32 4.17 -1.98 -10.78
C VAL A 32 4.98 -3.04 -11.55
N ASP A 33 4.37 -4.18 -11.88
CA ASP A 33 4.97 -5.25 -12.66
C ASP A 33 4.93 -5.00 -14.17
N SER A 34 5.54 -3.90 -14.63
CA SER A 34 5.45 -3.48 -16.04
C SER A 34 6.10 -4.43 -17.06
N ASN A 35 6.90 -5.41 -16.61
CA ASN A 35 7.51 -6.42 -17.49
C ASN A 35 6.76 -7.77 -17.45
N GLY A 36 5.68 -7.87 -16.66
CA GLY A 36 4.79 -9.03 -16.62
C GLY A 36 5.47 -10.33 -16.22
N ASN A 37 6.57 -10.26 -15.46
CA ASN A 37 7.31 -11.44 -15.03
C ASN A 37 6.72 -12.08 -13.76
N GLY A 38 5.65 -11.49 -13.21
CA GLY A 38 4.96 -11.98 -12.02
C GLY A 38 5.68 -11.69 -10.72
N VAL A 39 6.70 -10.83 -10.71
CA VAL A 39 7.54 -10.56 -9.55
C VAL A 39 8.03 -9.10 -9.50
N ILE A 40 8.00 -8.50 -8.31
CA ILE A 40 8.42 -7.11 -8.09
C ILE A 40 9.82 -7.10 -7.46
N CYS A 41 10.80 -6.62 -8.21
CA CYS A 41 12.14 -6.39 -7.66
C CYS A 41 12.19 -5.13 -6.78
N ARG A 42 13.20 -5.02 -5.90
CA ARG A 42 13.38 -3.89 -4.97
C ARG A 42 13.25 -2.50 -5.62
N ARG A 43 13.84 -2.30 -6.81
CA ARG A 43 13.72 -1.04 -7.58
C ARG A 43 12.27 -0.70 -7.95
N LYS A 44 11.53 -1.70 -8.44
CA LYS A 44 10.11 -1.53 -8.81
C LYS A 44 9.24 -1.31 -7.59
N LEU A 45 9.54 -1.97 -6.47
CA LEU A 45 8.81 -1.75 -5.23
C LEU A 45 8.92 -0.29 -4.76
N ARG A 46 10.12 0.29 -4.86
CA ARG A 46 10.34 1.71 -4.54
C ARG A 46 9.45 2.62 -5.39
N GLU A 47 9.47 2.44 -6.70
CA GLU A 47 8.62 3.19 -7.64
C GLU A 47 7.11 2.98 -7.35
N GLY A 48 6.73 1.75 -6.96
CA GLY A 48 5.34 1.40 -6.66
C GLY A 48 4.83 1.89 -5.31
N LEU A 49 5.65 1.92 -4.26
CA LEU A 49 5.22 2.37 -2.93
C LEU A 49 4.91 3.86 -2.91
N ASP A 50 5.69 4.67 -3.61
CA ASP A 50 5.43 6.10 -3.77
C ASP A 50 4.06 6.34 -4.44
N LEU A 51 3.72 5.52 -5.44
CA LEU A 51 2.43 5.58 -6.11
C LEU A 51 1.26 5.10 -5.24
N LEU A 52 1.50 4.09 -4.40
CA LEU A 52 0.45 3.44 -3.60
C LEU A 52 0.05 4.22 -2.36
N PHE A 53 1.02 4.87 -1.72
CA PHE A 53 0.83 5.43 -0.40
C PHE A 53 1.04 6.94 -0.32
N THR A 54 1.35 7.63 -1.44
CA THR A 54 1.62 9.08 -1.52
C THR A 54 2.24 9.58 -0.23
N VAL A 55 3.34 8.95 0.18
CA VAL A 55 4.01 9.32 1.42
C VAL A 55 4.78 10.59 1.11
N GLU A 56 4.26 11.73 1.58
CA GLU A 56 5.05 12.94 1.60
C GLU A 56 6.22 12.71 2.56
N HIS A 57 7.39 12.41 2.00
CA HIS A 57 8.62 12.41 2.77
C HIS A 57 8.89 13.85 3.23
N GLU A 58 8.97 14.08 4.54
CA GLU A 58 9.46 15.34 5.05
C GLU A 58 10.84 15.62 4.45
N SER A 59 11.08 16.88 4.07
CA SER A 59 12.31 17.35 3.39
C SER A 59 13.62 17.09 4.17
N THR A 60 13.51 16.57 5.39
CA THR A 60 14.58 16.21 6.32
C THR A 60 15.03 14.75 6.19
N VAL A 61 14.26 13.89 5.53
CA VAL A 61 14.61 12.47 5.37
C VAL A 61 15.62 12.32 4.24
N SER A 62 16.78 11.76 4.53
CA SER A 62 17.81 11.54 3.51
C SER A 62 17.37 10.46 2.52
N LYS A 63 17.89 10.52 1.29
CA LYS A 63 17.65 9.46 0.29
C LYS A 63 18.11 8.08 0.80
N GLU A 64 19.12 8.06 1.67
CA GLU A 64 19.67 6.84 2.28
C GLU A 64 18.70 6.26 3.30
N ASP A 65 18.04 7.09 4.12
CA ASP A 65 17.02 6.63 5.09
C ASP A 65 15.80 6.03 4.38
N ILE A 66 15.38 6.67 3.27
CA ILE A 66 14.28 6.16 2.43
C ILE A 66 14.67 4.83 1.80
N ASP A 67 15.87 4.73 1.24
CA ASP A 67 16.35 3.49 0.63
C ASP A 67 16.48 2.37 1.67
N ASN A 68 16.98 2.68 2.87
CA ASN A 68 17.10 1.73 3.96
C ASN A 68 15.72 1.27 4.47
N PHE A 69 14.74 2.17 4.55
CA PHE A 69 13.35 1.83 4.87
C PHE A 69 12.76 0.89 3.82
N HIS A 70 12.91 1.19 2.54
CA HIS A 70 12.46 0.30 1.46
C HIS A 70 13.17 -1.06 1.51
N CYS A 71 14.47 -1.09 1.78
CA CYS A 71 15.22 -2.34 1.93
C CYS A 71 14.70 -3.17 3.11
N MET A 72 14.49 -2.55 4.26
CA MET A 72 14.01 -3.23 5.46
C MET A 72 12.59 -3.77 5.29
N ILE A 73 11.72 -3.00 4.63
CA ILE A 73 10.37 -3.45 4.27
C ILE A 73 10.46 -4.60 3.28
N PHE A 74 11.26 -4.48 2.23
CA PHE A 74 11.44 -5.55 1.24
C PHE A 74 11.88 -6.86 1.91
N ASP A 75 12.94 -6.82 2.71
CA ASP A 75 13.52 -8.01 3.35
C ASP A 75 12.60 -8.63 4.41
N LYS A 76 11.62 -7.87 4.91
CA LYS A 76 10.62 -8.37 5.85
C LYS A 76 9.53 -9.20 5.16
N PHE A 77 9.21 -8.91 3.90
CA PHE A 77 8.12 -9.55 3.17
C PHE A 77 8.59 -10.51 2.07
N ASP A 78 9.86 -10.45 1.67
CA ASP A 78 10.55 -11.46 0.87
C ASP A 78 10.82 -12.69 1.76
N GLU A 79 9.81 -13.54 1.92
CA GLU A 79 9.85 -14.70 2.83
C GLU A 79 10.80 -15.77 2.33
N ASP A 80 10.86 -15.97 1.01
CA ASP A 80 11.72 -16.95 0.38
C ASP A 80 13.14 -16.44 0.09
N ARG A 81 13.38 -15.14 0.33
CA ARG A 81 14.66 -14.42 0.14
C ARG A 81 15.18 -14.56 -1.28
N ASN A 82 14.29 -14.64 -2.26
CA ASN A 82 14.66 -14.75 -3.67
C ASN A 82 15.08 -13.38 -4.26
N GLY A 83 14.93 -12.29 -3.49
CA GLY A 83 15.25 -10.93 -3.90
C GLY A 83 14.15 -10.27 -4.74
N LYS A 84 12.94 -10.83 -4.75
CA LYS A 84 11.76 -10.39 -5.51
C LYS A 84 10.51 -10.69 -4.69
N LEU A 85 9.51 -9.82 -4.80
CA LEU A 85 8.20 -10.06 -4.20
C LEU A 85 7.25 -10.67 -5.22
N ASP A 86 6.73 -11.85 -4.93
CA ASP A 86 5.61 -12.40 -5.68
C ASP A 86 4.28 -11.72 -5.31
N LEU A 87 3.20 -12.08 -6.00
CA LEU A 87 1.87 -11.50 -5.74
C LEU A 87 1.39 -11.77 -4.31
N TYR A 88 1.63 -12.95 -3.75
CA TYR A 88 1.20 -13.30 -2.40
C TYR A 88 1.96 -12.48 -1.36
N GLU A 89 3.28 -12.36 -1.49
CA GLU A 89 4.12 -11.53 -0.62
C GLU A 89 3.75 -10.05 -0.73
N PHE A 90 3.47 -9.57 -1.94
CA PHE A 90 3.02 -8.20 -2.16
C PHE A 90 1.65 -7.92 -1.53
N VAL A 91 0.71 -8.87 -1.59
CA VAL A 91 -0.58 -8.76 -0.90
C VAL A 91 -0.38 -8.68 0.61
N ALA A 92 0.53 -9.48 1.18
CA ALA A 92 0.86 -9.42 2.60
C ALA A 92 1.47 -8.06 2.98
N LEU A 93 2.39 -7.54 2.16
CA LEU A 93 2.99 -6.21 2.34
C LEU A 93 1.93 -5.11 2.38
N VAL A 94 1.10 -5.02 1.34
CA VAL A 94 0.06 -3.97 1.25
C VAL A 94 -0.93 -4.08 2.40
N LYS A 95 -1.30 -5.30 2.77
CA LYS A 95 -2.18 -5.57 3.92
C LYS A 95 -1.59 -5.01 5.21
N GLU A 96 -0.33 -5.33 5.51
CA GLU A 96 0.32 -4.86 6.74
C GLU A 96 0.46 -3.35 6.78
N ILE A 97 0.79 -2.70 5.64
CA ILE A 97 0.85 -1.23 5.58
C ILE A 97 -0.53 -0.62 5.86
N MET A 98 -1.59 -1.09 5.21
CA MET A 98 -2.94 -0.57 5.43
C MET A 98 -3.40 -0.79 6.88
N MET A 99 -3.10 -1.94 7.47
CA MET A 99 -3.40 -2.21 8.87
C MET A 99 -2.57 -1.33 9.82
N ALA A 100 -1.30 -1.07 9.50
CA ALA A 100 -0.46 -0.15 10.27
C ALA A 100 -0.99 1.29 10.21
N MET A 101 -1.46 1.73 9.03
CA MET A 101 -2.13 3.02 8.87
C MET A 101 -3.41 3.09 9.71
N ALA A 102 -4.26 2.07 9.65
CA ALA A 102 -5.47 2.00 10.47
C ALA A 102 -5.15 2.08 11.98
N ARG A 103 -4.09 1.42 12.44
CA ARG A 103 -3.61 1.52 13.84
C ARG A 103 -3.09 2.91 14.17
N GLY A 104 -2.37 3.55 13.25
CA GLY A 104 -1.81 4.90 13.42
C GLY A 104 -2.87 6.02 13.45
N MET A 105 -4.00 5.84 12.76
CA MET A 105 -5.11 6.80 12.73
C MET A 105 -5.88 6.88 14.06
N GLY A 106 -5.79 5.85 14.90
CA GLY A 106 -6.52 5.78 16.17
C GLY A 106 -8.02 5.56 16.00
N SER A 107 -8.82 6.12 16.91
CA SER A 107 -10.27 5.90 17.00
C SER A 107 -11.13 7.05 16.44
N LEU A 108 -10.52 8.10 15.91
CA LEU A 108 -11.22 9.26 15.38
C LEU A 108 -11.11 9.29 13.85
N PRO A 109 -12.21 9.58 13.14
CA PRO A 109 -12.17 9.81 11.71
C PRO A 109 -11.28 11.02 11.38
N VAL A 110 -10.53 10.93 10.28
CA VAL A 110 -9.69 12.02 9.77
C VAL A 110 -10.14 12.42 8.37
N ILE A 111 -10.00 13.70 8.04
CA ILE A 111 -10.22 14.21 6.68
C ILE A 111 -8.88 14.18 5.96
N VAL A 112 -8.82 13.47 4.83
CA VAL A 112 -7.58 13.27 4.07
C VAL A 112 -7.81 13.59 2.59
N ALA A 113 -6.82 14.22 1.97
CA ALA A 113 -6.77 14.39 0.52
C ALA A 113 -6.09 13.16 -0.09
N LEU A 114 -6.78 12.48 -0.99
CA LEU A 114 -6.36 11.20 -1.57
C LEU A 114 -6.39 11.26 -3.08
N ASP A 115 -5.47 10.58 -3.75
CA ASP A 115 -5.59 10.39 -5.19
C ASP A 115 -6.65 9.36 -5.56
N GLN A 116 -7.22 9.54 -6.75
CA GLN A 116 -8.36 8.73 -7.23
C GLN A 116 -7.99 7.25 -7.33
N ASP A 117 -6.73 6.98 -7.68
CA ASP A 117 -6.15 5.65 -7.77
C ASP A 117 -5.27 5.34 -6.54
N SER A 118 -5.56 5.88 -5.35
CA SER A 118 -4.88 5.45 -4.11
C SER A 118 -5.61 4.28 -3.45
N LEU A 119 -4.88 3.42 -2.74
CA LEU A 119 -5.48 2.29 -2.00
C LEU A 119 -6.49 2.75 -0.94
N LEU A 120 -6.22 3.89 -0.29
CA LEU A 120 -7.12 4.46 0.71
C LEU A 120 -8.41 4.99 0.07
N MET A 121 -8.34 5.56 -1.15
CA MET A 121 -9.55 5.95 -1.87
C MET A 121 -10.39 4.73 -2.24
N MET A 122 -9.76 3.63 -2.65
CA MET A 122 -10.46 2.39 -2.94
C MET A 122 -11.15 1.82 -1.70
N ALA A 123 -10.54 1.96 -0.52
CA ALA A 123 -11.17 1.58 0.75
C ALA A 123 -12.43 2.41 1.05
N VAL A 124 -12.38 3.73 0.81
CA VAL A 124 -13.53 4.63 0.98
C VAL A 124 -14.65 4.28 -0.02
N GLN A 125 -14.30 4.06 -1.28
CA GLN A 125 -15.28 3.67 -2.31
C GLN A 125 -15.94 2.34 -2.00
N HIS A 126 -15.18 1.38 -1.47
CA HIS A 126 -15.72 0.11 -1.02
C HIS A 126 -16.74 0.31 0.09
N GLU A 127 -16.46 1.12 1.12
CA GLU A 127 -17.42 1.37 2.21
C GLU A 127 -18.69 2.09 1.76
N ILE A 128 -18.61 3.00 0.78
CA ILE A 128 -19.81 3.69 0.24
C ILE A 128 -20.65 2.74 -0.63
N GLY A 129 -20.01 1.76 -1.28
CA GLY A 129 -20.66 0.81 -2.18
C GLY A 129 -21.04 -0.55 -1.59
N SER A 130 -20.73 -0.80 -0.30
CA SER A 130 -21.08 -2.04 0.43
C SER A 130 -22.21 -1.81 1.42
#